data_AF-A0A1I4IFQ6-F1
#
_entry.id   AF-A0A1I4IFQ6-F1
#
_cell.length_a   1.000
_cell.length_b   1.000
_cell.length_c   1.000
_cell.angle_alpha   90.00
_cell.angle_beta   90.00
_cell.angle_gamma   90.00
#
_symmetry.space_group_name_H-M   'P 1'
#
loop_
_entity.id
_entity.type
_entity.pdbx_description
1 polymer ?
#
loop_
_entity_poly.entity_id
_entity_poly.type
_entity_poly.pdbx_seq_one_letter_code
_entity_poly.pdbx_strand_id
1 'polypeptide(L)'
;MTVSRDYMLKKPDGPSAAKHFLHTQLVPRAVNIAGEAEVALSRASARTGIRPALILAGVAAAAVMTVFQLRQSRASTGNRRI
;
A
#
# COMPACT_ATOMS: atom_id res chain seq x y z
N MET A 1 -43.99 -11.36 15.96
CA MET A 1 -43.48 -11.14 14.60
C MET A 1 -42.26 -12.04 14.40
N THR A 2 -42.49 -13.26 13.94
CA THR A 2 -41.43 -14.22 13.62
C THR A 2 -40.86 -13.86 12.27
N VAL A 3 -39.66 -13.31 12.25
CA VAL A 3 -38.92 -13.13 11.02
C VAL A 3 -38.65 -14.56 10.49
N SER A 4 -39.15 -14.91 9.29
CA SER A 4 -39.02 -16.24 8.64
C SER A 4 -37.76 -16.39 7.80
N ARG A 5 -36.91 -17.41 8.02
CA ARG A 5 -35.54 -17.63 7.47
C ARG A 5 -35.22 -17.08 6.07
N ASP A 6 -36.20 -16.96 5.19
CA ASP A 6 -36.18 -16.22 3.92
C ASP A 6 -35.73 -14.75 4.02
N TYR A 7 -35.81 -14.08 5.19
CA TYR A 7 -35.21 -12.74 5.38
C TYR A 7 -33.68 -12.77 5.54
N MET A 8 -33.08 -13.95 5.76
CA MET A 8 -31.62 -14.05 5.81
C MET A 8 -31.11 -14.06 4.38
N LEU A 9 -30.50 -12.93 3.95
CA LEU A 9 -29.71 -12.84 2.73
C LEU A 9 -28.80 -14.07 2.62
N LYS A 10 -29.13 -14.98 1.69
CA LYS A 10 -28.37 -16.19 1.46
C LYS A 10 -26.99 -15.78 0.97
N LYS A 11 -25.98 -15.99 1.81
CA LYS A 11 -24.60 -15.68 1.44
C LYS A 11 -24.22 -16.62 0.29
N PRO A 12 -23.71 -16.10 -0.84
CA PRO A 12 -23.25 -16.95 -1.94
C PRO A 12 -22.14 -17.88 -1.45
N ASP A 13 -22.12 -19.09 -2.00
CA ASP A 13 -21.11 -20.09 -1.66
C ASP A 13 -19.75 -19.64 -2.20
N GLY A 14 -18.82 -19.34 -1.30
CA GLY A 14 -17.45 -18.92 -1.59
C GLY A 14 -17.15 -17.42 -1.37
N PRO A 15 -15.85 -17.05 -1.33
CA PRO A 15 -15.45 -15.65 -1.24
C PRO A 15 -15.78 -14.91 -2.54
N SER A 16 -16.24 -13.67 -2.44
CA SER A 16 -16.32 -12.79 -3.61
C SER A 16 -14.94 -12.62 -4.25
N ALA A 17 -14.89 -12.36 -5.56
CA ALA A 17 -13.63 -12.18 -6.30
C ALA A 17 -12.70 -11.15 -5.64
N ALA A 18 -13.28 -10.03 -5.15
CA ALA A 18 -12.53 -9.02 -4.40
C ALA A 18 -11.93 -9.57 -3.11
N LYS A 19 -12.70 -10.32 -2.32
CA LYS A 19 -12.19 -10.93 -1.08
C LYS A 19 -11.10 -11.96 -1.36
N HIS A 20 -11.28 -12.78 -2.39
CA HIS A 20 -10.29 -13.76 -2.79
C HIS A 20 -8.98 -13.08 -3.20
N PHE A 21 -9.04 -12.05 -4.04
CA PHE A 21 -7.86 -11.28 -4.47
C PHE A 21 -7.12 -10.64 -3.29
N LEU A 22 -7.85 -10.00 -2.38
CA LEU A 22 -7.26 -9.37 -1.19
C LEU A 22 -6.50 -10.39 -0.34
N HIS A 23 -7.13 -11.53 -0.03
CA HIS A 23 -6.55 -12.53 0.86
C HIS A 23 -5.40 -13.33 0.24
N THR A 24 -5.44 -13.57 -1.07
CA THR A 24 -4.46 -14.46 -1.72
C THR A 24 -3.30 -13.73 -2.37
N GLN A 25 -3.49 -12.48 -2.79
CA GLN A 25 -2.46 -11.75 -3.54
C GLN A 25 -2.04 -10.47 -2.83
N LEU A 26 -3.00 -9.60 -2.49
CA LEU A 26 -2.65 -8.27 -1.99
C LEU A 26 -2.03 -8.34 -0.60
N VAL A 27 -2.70 -9.00 0.34
CA VAL A 27 -2.24 -9.07 1.73
C VAL A 27 -0.89 -9.78 1.84
N PRO A 28 -0.67 -10.98 1.25
CA PRO A 28 0.64 -11.63 1.33
C PRO A 28 1.77 -10.79 0.73
N ARG A 29 1.54 -10.14 -0.43
CA ARG A 29 2.55 -9.26 -1.03
C ARG A 29 2.87 -8.07 -0.14
N ALA A 30 1.86 -7.41 0.42
CA ALA A 30 2.05 -6.26 1.29
C ALA A 30 2.86 -6.64 2.55
N VAL A 31 2.54 -7.77 3.17
CA VAL A 31 3.25 -8.26 4.36
C VAL A 31 4.70 -8.61 4.02
N ASN A 32 4.95 -9.29 2.90
CA ASN A 32 6.31 -9.65 2.48
C ASN A 32 7.16 -8.39 2.21
N ILE A 33 6.60 -7.41 1.49
CA ILE A 33 7.30 -6.14 1.21
C ILE A 33 7.61 -5.39 2.50
N ALA A 34 6.67 -5.34 3.45
CA ALA A 34 6.89 -4.69 4.74
C ALA A 34 8.02 -5.37 5.52
N GLY A 35 8.02 -6.71 5.59
CA GLY A 35 9.07 -7.47 6.24
C GLY A 35 10.45 -7.28 5.60
N GLU A 36 10.53 -7.30 4.27
CA GLU A 36 11.77 -7.02 3.54
C GLU A 36 12.29 -5.60 3.81
N ALA A 37 11.39 -4.61 3.86
CA ALA A 37 11.75 -3.23 4.17
C ALA A 37 12.30 -3.07 5.59
N GLU A 38 11.73 -3.74 6.59
CA GLU A 38 12.23 -3.76 7.97
C GLU A 38 13.65 -4.36 8.06
N VAL A 39 13.88 -5.48 7.35
CA VAL A 39 15.20 -6.11 7.29
C VAL A 39 16.21 -5.20 6.60
N ALA A 40 15.84 -4.56 5.49
CA ALA A 40 16.69 -3.62 4.78
C ALA A 40 17.04 -2.40 5.65
N LEU A 41 16.06 -1.84 6.36
CA LEU A 41 16.23 -0.71 7.26
C LEU A 41 17.18 -1.04 8.41
N SER A 42 17.01 -2.21 9.02
CA SER A 42 17.87 -2.70 10.10
C SER A 42 19.32 -2.86 9.63
N ARG A 43 19.52 -3.45 8.44
CA ARG A 43 20.85 -3.58 7.83
C ARG A 43 21.46 -2.23 7.47
N ALA A 44 20.68 -1.30 6.95
CA ALA A 44 21.15 0.04 6.61
C ALA A 44 21.58 0.81 7.87
N SER A 45 20.80 0.72 8.94
CA SER A 45 21.14 1.31 10.24
C SER A 45 22.44 0.71 10.79
N ALA A 46 22.58 -0.62 10.79
CA ALA A 46 23.79 -1.30 11.24
C ALA A 46 25.04 -0.90 10.44
N ARG A 47 24.90 -0.70 9.12
CA ARG A 47 26.02 -0.31 8.24
C ARG A 47 26.42 1.17 8.38
N THR A 48 25.45 2.05 8.62
CA THR A 48 25.68 3.51 8.61
C THR A 48 25.81 4.12 10.01
N GLY A 49 25.40 3.40 11.05
CA GLY A 49 25.28 3.93 12.42
C GLY A 49 24.10 4.91 12.59
N ILE A 50 23.33 5.18 11.53
CA ILE A 50 22.20 6.12 11.58
C ILE A 50 20.99 5.42 12.20
N ARG A 51 20.23 6.16 13.02
CA ARG A 51 18.99 5.65 13.63
C ARG A 51 17.99 5.23 12.53
N PRO A 52 17.33 4.05 12.64
CA PRO A 52 16.37 3.57 11.65
C PRO A 52 15.28 4.60 11.31
N ALA A 53 14.78 5.32 12.31
CA ALA A 53 13.74 6.34 12.14
C ALA A 53 14.17 7.48 11.19
N LEU A 54 15.45 7.88 11.22
CA LEU A 54 15.95 8.95 10.35
C LEU A 54 16.09 8.48 8.90
N ILE A 55 16.55 7.24 8.69
CA ILE A 55 16.63 6.63 7.36
C ILE A 55 15.21 6.53 6.77
N LEU A 56 14.25 6.04 7.56
CA LEU A 56 12.86 5.93 7.14
C LEU A 56 12.26 7.30 6.79
N ALA A 57 12.48 8.31 7.62
CA ALA A 57 12.01 9.67 7.36
C ALA A 57 12.60 10.26 6.07
N GLY A 58 13.90 10.05 5.82
CA GLY A 58 14.55 10.50 4.59
C GLY A 58 13.99 9.83 3.34
N VAL A 59 13.79 8.51 3.38
CA VAL A 59 13.17 7.77 2.27
C VAL A 59 11.73 8.22 2.04
N ALA A 60 10.94 8.40 3.10
CA ALA A 60 9.58 8.88 3.00
C ALA A 60 9.50 10.29 2.38
N ALA A 61 10.37 11.20 2.81
CA ALA A 61 10.44 12.55 2.24
C ALA A 61 10.79 12.52 0.74
N ALA A 62 11.76 11.69 0.33
CA ALA A 62 12.12 11.52 -1.07
C ALA A 62 10.96 10.94 -1.90
N ALA A 63 10.23 9.97 -1.36
CA ALA A 63 9.04 9.40 -2.01
C ALA A 63 7.92 10.45 -2.20
N VAL A 64 7.66 11.28 -1.19
CA VAL A 64 6.67 12.36 -1.31
C VAL A 64 7.09 13.38 -2.36
N MET A 65 8.36 13.82 -2.34
CA MET A 65 8.87 14.77 -3.34
C MET A 65 8.78 14.24 -4.76
N THR A 66 9.15 12.97 -4.98
CA THR A 66 9.08 12.36 -6.32
C THR A 66 7.65 12.28 -6.84
N VAL A 67 6.69 11.87 -6.00
CA VAL A 67 5.25 11.88 -6.36
C VAL A 67 4.76 13.29 -6.67
N PHE A 68 5.17 14.28 -5.88
CA PHE A 68 4.80 15.67 -6.07
C PHE A 68 5.34 16.22 -7.40
N GLN A 69 6.62 15.97 -7.71
CA GLN A 69 7.23 16.36 -8.98
C GLN A 69 6.51 15.70 -10.17
N LEU A 70 6.24 14.40 -10.10
CA LEU A 70 5.52 13.68 -11.16
C LEU A 70 4.12 14.27 -11.42
N ARG A 71 3.42 14.71 -10.37
CA ARG A 71 2.12 15.38 -10.51
C ARG A 71 2.26 16.76 -11.16
N GLN A 72 3.28 17.55 -10.80
CA GLN A 72 3.54 18.85 -11.41
C GLN A 72 3.96 18.75 -12.88
N SER A 73 4.81 17.78 -13.24
CA SER A 73 5.21 17.55 -14.63
C SER A 73 4.01 17.19 -15.52
N ARG A 74 3.03 16.44 -14.99
CA ARG A 74 1.79 16.14 -15.71
C ARG A 74 0.89 17.36 -15.87
N ALA A 75 0.76 18.20 -14.84
CA ALA A 75 -0.03 19.43 -14.90
C ALA A 75 0.54 20.46 -15.89
N SER A 76 1.87 20.62 -15.93
CA SER A 76 2.56 21.53 -16.84
C SER A 76 2.53 21.06 -18.31
N THR A 77 2.48 19.75 -18.55
CA THR A 77 2.34 19.20 -19.92
C THR A 77 0.94 19.44 -20.49
N GLY A 78 -0.10 19.50 -19.65
CA GLY A 78 -1.47 19.82 -20.08
C GLY A 78 -1.68 21.29 -20.47
N ASN A 79 -0.94 22.21 -19.86
CA ASN A 79 -1.09 23.66 -20.08
C ASN A 79 -0.34 24.20 -21.31
N ARG A 80 0.42 23.35 -22.03
CA ARG A 80 1.24 23.74 -23.20
C ARG A 80 0.59 23.39 -24.54
N ARG A 81 -0.66 22.92 -24.52
CA ARG A 81 -1.46 22.51 -25.70
C ARG A 81 -2.69 23.40 -25.95
N ILE A 82 -2.66 24.65 -25.49
CA ILE A 82 -3.71 25.64 -25.77
C ILE A 82 -3.05 26.84 -26.46
#